data_AF-A0A2M9BZ99-F1
#
_entry.id   AF-A0A2M9BZ99-F1
#
_cell.length_a   1.000
_cell.length_b   1.000
_cell.length_c   1.000
_cell.angle_alpha   90.00
_cell.angle_beta   90.00
_cell.angle_gamma   90.00
#
_symmetry.space_group_name_H-M   'P 1'
#
loop_
_entity.id
_entity.type
_entity.pdbx_description
1 polymer ?
#
loop_
_entity_poly.entity_id
_entity_poly.type
_entity_poly.pdbx_seq_one_letter_code
_entity_poly.pdbx_strand_id
1 'polypeptide(L)'
;MDALELADWSDFFVATVGAAAAFAGLLIVAMSVNISVVLAAPTIPARAAATIGLFVLVIVVGAIGLMPDVAGSVLGWIVLASTVVLCVFQVNATRVVARDTHTSALQKTVKNVAGAAPLAPFLVGGALLAAGLGGGLYWIAAGMILGFVFGVIFAWVTLVEVLR
;
A
#
# COMPACT_ATOMS: atom_id res chain seq x y z
N MET A 1 -1.92 14.48 -20.77
CA MET A 1 -2.93 13.57 -20.20
C MET A 1 -4.10 14.45 -19.82
N ASP A 2 -5.16 14.34 -20.60
CA ASP A 2 -6.32 15.22 -20.51
C ASP A 2 -7.36 14.59 -19.58
N ALA A 3 -8.27 15.39 -19.02
CA ALA A 3 -9.25 14.92 -18.04
C ALA A 3 -10.12 13.74 -18.54
N LEU A 4 -10.28 13.62 -19.87
CA LEU A 4 -10.96 12.51 -20.54
C LEU A 4 -10.29 11.15 -20.27
N GLU A 5 -8.96 11.09 -20.26
CA GLU A 5 -8.25 9.83 -20.02
C GLU A 5 -8.37 9.38 -18.55
N LEU A 6 -8.61 10.28 -17.60
CA LEU A 6 -8.87 9.91 -16.20
C LEU A 6 -10.30 9.41 -15.99
N ALA A 7 -11.25 9.96 -16.74
CA ALA A 7 -12.65 9.56 -16.65
C ALA A 7 -12.85 8.08 -16.99
N ASP A 8 -12.10 7.54 -17.95
CA ASP A 8 -12.12 6.12 -18.33
C ASP A 8 -11.68 5.17 -17.19
N TRP A 9 -10.95 5.68 -16.20
CA TRP A 9 -10.50 4.91 -15.03
C TRP A 9 -11.39 5.08 -13.80
N SER A 10 -12.47 5.85 -13.90
CA SER A 10 -13.37 6.13 -12.78
C SER A 10 -13.86 4.85 -12.10
N ASP A 11 -14.39 3.88 -12.86
CA ASP A 11 -14.90 2.62 -12.28
C ASP A 11 -13.81 1.82 -11.56
N PHE A 12 -12.59 1.83 -12.09
CA PHE A 12 -11.44 1.20 -11.44
C PHE A 12 -11.11 1.91 -10.13
N PHE A 13 -11.05 3.24 -10.10
CA PHE A 13 -10.80 3.99 -8.87
C PHE A 13 -11.91 3.79 -7.84
N VAL A 14 -13.19 3.81 -8.22
CA VAL A 14 -14.31 3.52 -7.31
C VAL A 14 -14.15 2.12 -6.70
N ALA A 15 -13.91 1.10 -7.53
CA ALA A 15 -13.78 -0.27 -7.07
C ALA A 15 -12.57 -0.45 -6.13
N THR A 16 -11.43 0.12 -6.48
CA THR A 16 -10.19 -0.01 -5.69
C THR A 16 -10.23 0.79 -4.39
N VAL A 17 -10.80 2.00 -4.38
CA VAL A 17 -11.02 2.78 -3.14
C VAL A 17 -11.93 2.03 -2.19
N GLY A 18 -13.06 1.50 -2.68
CA GLY A 18 -13.99 0.70 -1.88
C GLY A 18 -13.34 -0.55 -1.29
N ALA A 19 -12.60 -1.32 -2.11
CA ALA A 19 -11.89 -2.51 -1.66
C ALA A 19 -10.80 -2.18 -0.62
N ALA A 20 -10.01 -1.13 -0.87
CA ALA A 20 -8.97 -0.69 0.06
C ALA A 20 -9.53 -0.26 1.41
N ALA A 21 -10.65 0.49 1.40
CA ALA A 21 -11.34 0.91 2.62
C ALA A 21 -11.86 -0.29 3.41
N ALA A 22 -12.46 -1.28 2.74
CA ALA A 22 -12.93 -2.50 3.37
C ALA A 22 -11.77 -3.31 4.01
N PHE A 23 -10.67 -3.53 3.28
CA PHE A 23 -9.52 -4.26 3.80
C PHE A 23 -8.81 -3.53 4.95
N ALA A 24 -8.68 -2.20 4.86
CA ALA A 24 -8.15 -1.40 5.96
C ALA A 24 -9.01 -1.54 7.22
N GLY A 25 -10.34 -1.46 7.08
CA GLY A 25 -11.28 -1.67 8.19
C GLY A 25 -11.17 -3.06 8.81
N LEU A 26 -11.19 -4.12 7.99
CA LEU A 26 -11.05 -5.50 8.46
C LEU A 26 -9.73 -5.73 9.20
N LEU A 27 -8.62 -5.17 8.69
CA LEU A 27 -7.32 -5.28 9.33
C LEU A 27 -7.33 -4.56 10.69
N ILE A 28 -7.83 -3.33 10.77
CA ILE A 28 -7.92 -2.59 12.04
C ILE A 28 -8.74 -3.35 13.08
N VAL A 29 -9.89 -3.91 12.68
CA VAL A 29 -10.74 -4.72 13.57
C VAL A 29 -9.99 -5.96 14.06
N ALA A 30 -9.36 -6.73 13.16
CA ALA A 30 -8.60 -7.92 13.53
C ALA A 30 -7.46 -7.61 14.51
N MET A 31 -6.80 -6.45 14.34
CA MET A 31 -5.75 -5.98 15.23
C MET A 31 -6.30 -5.55 16.60
N SER A 32 -7.47 -4.91 16.65
CA SER A 32 -8.08 -4.46 17.91
C SER A 32 -8.52 -5.61 18.82
N VAL A 33 -9.06 -6.69 18.25
CA VAL A 33 -9.55 -7.83 19.04
C VAL A 33 -8.41 -8.73 19.53
N ASN A 34 -7.21 -8.61 18.96
CA ASN A 34 -6.01 -9.36 19.33
C ASN A 34 -4.88 -8.47 19.86
N ILE A 35 -5.20 -7.30 20.43
CA ILE A 35 -4.21 -6.26 20.74
C ILE A 35 -3.09 -6.75 21.69
N SER A 36 -3.40 -7.61 22.65
CA SER A 36 -2.41 -8.18 23.57
C SER A 36 -1.37 -9.03 22.86
N VAL A 37 -1.79 -9.89 21.92
CA VAL A 37 -0.90 -10.74 21.12
C VAL A 37 -0.07 -9.90 20.15
N VAL A 38 -0.72 -8.92 19.51
CA VAL A 38 -0.06 -7.97 18.61
C VAL A 38 1.06 -7.22 19.32
N LEU A 39 0.80 -6.72 20.53
CA LEU A 39 1.80 -5.97 21.31
C LEU A 39 2.92 -6.86 21.87
N ALA A 40 2.64 -8.15 22.09
CA ALA A 40 3.67 -9.12 22.49
C ALA A 40 4.64 -9.48 21.36
N ALA A 41 4.21 -9.37 20.09
CA ALA A 41 5.01 -9.70 18.92
C ALA A 41 5.73 -8.44 18.36
N PRO A 42 7.08 -8.34 18.46
CA PRO A 42 7.80 -7.09 18.20
C PRO A 42 7.67 -6.52 16.78
N THR A 43 7.44 -7.39 15.78
CA THR A 43 7.43 -7.01 14.36
C THR A 43 6.03 -6.77 13.80
N ILE A 44 4.98 -7.21 14.49
CA ILE A 44 3.61 -7.18 13.99
C ILE A 44 3.04 -5.74 13.92
N PRO A 45 3.18 -4.88 14.95
CA PRO A 45 2.64 -3.52 14.89
C PRO A 45 3.21 -2.69 13.73
N ALA A 46 4.52 -2.76 13.52
CA ALA A 46 5.18 -2.02 12.46
C ALA A 46 4.72 -2.46 11.06
N ARG A 47 4.52 -3.78 10.87
CA ARG A 47 4.02 -4.32 9.59
C ARG A 47 2.55 -3.99 9.37
N ALA A 48 1.73 -4.08 10.42
CA ALA A 48 0.32 -3.70 10.35
C ALA A 48 0.16 -2.22 9.97
N ALA A 49 0.95 -1.33 10.60
CA ALA A 49 0.96 0.08 10.25
C ALA A 49 1.34 0.32 8.79
N ALA A 50 2.34 -0.40 8.26
CA ALA A 50 2.73 -0.29 6.88
C ALA A 50 1.66 -0.81 5.89
N THR A 51 0.99 -1.92 6.20
CA THR A 51 -0.10 -2.45 5.37
C THR A 51 -1.32 -1.54 5.40
N ILE A 52 -1.69 -0.99 6.56
CA ILE A 52 -2.74 0.03 6.66
C ILE A 52 -2.35 1.26 5.85
N GLY A 53 -1.11 1.74 5.97
CA GLY A 53 -0.59 2.85 5.20
C GLY A 53 -0.66 2.61 3.69
N LEU A 54 -0.44 1.37 3.23
CA LEU A 54 -0.59 0.99 1.83
C LEU A 54 -2.04 1.08 1.35
N PHE A 55 -3.01 0.61 2.14
CA PHE A 55 -4.42 0.77 1.78
C PHE A 55 -4.84 2.24 1.81
N VAL A 56 -4.34 3.03 2.75
CA VAL A 56 -4.56 4.49 2.78
C VAL A 56 -3.98 5.16 1.54
N LEU A 57 -2.79 4.76 1.07
CA LEU A 57 -2.22 5.24 -0.19
C LEU A 57 -3.17 4.96 -1.37
N VAL A 58 -3.70 3.74 -1.48
CA VAL A 58 -4.67 3.38 -2.52
C VAL A 58 -5.92 4.26 -2.44
N ILE A 59 -6.47 4.46 -1.24
CA ILE A 59 -7.65 5.30 -1.00
C ILE A 59 -7.38 6.75 -1.42
N VAL A 60 -6.27 7.34 -1.00
CA VAL A 60 -5.92 8.73 -1.31
C VAL A 60 -5.73 8.91 -2.82
N VAL A 61 -4.95 8.03 -3.46
CA VAL A 61 -4.69 8.11 -4.91
C VAL A 61 -5.99 7.91 -5.71
N GLY A 62 -6.81 6.92 -5.35
CA GLY A 62 -8.06 6.68 -6.05
C GLY A 62 -9.09 7.78 -5.82
N ALA A 63 -9.22 8.31 -4.60
CA ALA A 63 -10.14 9.42 -4.31
C ALA A 63 -9.79 10.70 -5.08
N ILE A 64 -8.50 10.99 -5.23
CA ILE A 64 -8.02 12.13 -6.02
C ILE A 64 -8.18 11.87 -7.52
N GLY A 65 -7.97 10.62 -7.97
CA GLY A 65 -8.25 10.20 -9.33
C GLY A 65 -9.73 10.34 -9.74
N LEU A 66 -10.64 10.36 -8.77
CA LEU A 66 -12.08 10.58 -8.97
C LEU A 66 -12.48 12.07 -8.93
N MET A 67 -11.59 12.98 -8.52
CA MET A 67 -11.90 14.40 -8.51
C MET A 67 -11.98 14.91 -9.96
N PRO A 68 -13.03 15.67 -10.32
CA PRO A 68 -13.14 16.25 -11.64
C PRO A 68 -12.03 17.28 -11.87
N ASP A 69 -11.63 17.46 -13.14
CA ASP A 69 -10.66 18.46 -13.59
C ASP A 69 -9.25 18.38 -12.97
N VAL A 70 -8.89 17.24 -12.37
CA VAL A 70 -7.53 16.99 -11.90
C VAL A 70 -6.61 16.72 -13.08
N ALA A 71 -5.56 17.54 -13.22
CA ALA A 71 -4.51 17.27 -14.19
C ALA A 71 -3.72 16.01 -13.80
N GLY A 72 -3.41 15.16 -14.80
CA GLY A 72 -2.62 13.94 -14.57
C GLY A 72 -1.28 14.18 -13.87
N SER A 73 -0.63 15.31 -14.15
CA SER A 73 0.62 15.71 -13.50
C SER A 73 0.46 15.99 -12.00
N VAL A 74 -0.66 16.58 -11.60
CA VAL A 74 -0.99 16.82 -10.18
C VAL A 74 -1.20 15.49 -9.46
N LEU A 75 -1.95 14.56 -10.07
CA LEU A 75 -2.10 13.21 -9.55
C LEU A 75 -0.74 12.52 -9.41
N GLY A 76 0.14 12.64 -10.41
CA GLY A 76 1.50 12.10 -10.37
C GLY A 76 2.32 12.61 -9.18
N TRP A 77 2.32 13.92 -8.93
CA TRP A 77 3.01 14.50 -7.78
C TRP A 77 2.45 14.03 -6.44
N ILE A 78 1.13 13.90 -6.34
CA ILE A 78 0.48 13.43 -5.11
C ILE A 78 0.80 11.95 -4.86
N VAL A 79 0.78 11.11 -5.91
CA VAL A 79 1.20 9.71 -5.84
C VAL A 79 2.64 9.63 -5.35
N LEU A 80 3.56 10.41 -5.91
CA LEU A 80 4.96 10.44 -5.49
C LEU A 80 5.11 10.86 -4.02
N ALA A 81 4.50 11.99 -3.63
CA ALA A 81 4.58 12.50 -2.27
C ALA A 81 4.03 11.47 -1.26
N SER A 82 2.87 10.88 -1.56
CA SER A 82 2.22 9.90 -0.70
C SER A 82 3.02 8.60 -0.61
N THR A 83 3.62 8.16 -1.72
CA THR A 83 4.48 6.96 -1.76
C THR A 83 5.77 7.17 -0.99
N VAL A 84 6.38 8.36 -1.07
CA VAL A 84 7.58 8.71 -0.28
C VAL A 84 7.27 8.70 1.22
N VAL A 85 6.13 9.24 1.64
CA VAL A 85 5.68 9.15 3.04
C VAL A 85 5.52 7.69 3.45
N LEU A 86 4.90 6.86 2.61
CA LEU A 86 4.72 5.44 2.91
C LEU A 86 6.06 4.65 2.95
N CYS A 87 7.04 5.03 2.13
CA CYS A 87 8.39 4.46 2.20
C CYS A 87 9.02 4.64 3.60
N VAL A 88 8.72 5.73 4.33
CA VAL A 88 9.20 5.93 5.71
C VAL A 88 8.66 4.85 6.64
N PHE A 89 7.36 4.55 6.54
CA PHE A 89 6.74 3.47 7.32
C PHE A 89 7.33 2.11 6.97
N GLN A 90 7.58 1.86 5.67
CA GLN A 90 8.20 0.60 5.26
C GLN A 90 9.65 0.44 5.69
N VAL A 91 10.44 1.50 5.62
CA VAL A 91 11.82 1.49 6.15
C VAL A 91 11.80 1.21 7.65
N ASN A 92 10.84 1.79 8.39
CA ASN A 92 10.68 1.49 9.81
C ASN A 92 10.33 0.01 10.04
N ALA A 93 9.36 -0.53 9.30
CA ALA A 93 9.00 -1.95 9.39
C ALA A 93 10.18 -2.87 9.06
N THR A 94 10.94 -2.59 7.99
CA THR A 94 12.14 -3.32 7.62
C THR A 94 13.23 -3.23 8.70
N ARG A 95 13.45 -2.07 9.31
CA ARG A 95 14.42 -1.91 10.41
C ARG A 95 14.03 -2.72 11.64
N VAL A 96 12.75 -2.75 11.99
CA VAL A 96 12.23 -3.55 13.10
C VAL A 96 12.40 -5.04 12.82
N VAL A 97 12.06 -5.51 11.62
CA VAL A 97 12.25 -6.92 11.20
C VAL A 97 13.73 -7.29 11.12
N ALA A 98 14.62 -6.40 10.68
CA ALA A 98 16.04 -6.67 10.58
C ALA A 98 16.68 -6.90 11.97
N ARG A 99 16.23 -6.16 12.98
CA ARG A 99 16.68 -6.25 14.38
C ARG A 99 16.21 -7.50 15.11
N ASP A 100 15.20 -8.20 14.59
CA ASP A 100 14.75 -9.46 15.16
C ASP A 100 15.82 -10.56 14.95
N THR A 101 16.46 -11.01 16.02
CA THR A 101 17.54 -12.01 15.96
C THR A 101 17.06 -13.44 15.74
N HIS A 102 15.76 -13.70 15.86
CA HIS A 102 15.19 -15.06 15.84
C HIS A 102 14.73 -15.53 14.45
N THR A 103 14.73 -14.66 13.44
CA THR A 103 14.28 -14.99 12.06
C THR A 103 15.44 -15.26 11.11
N SER A 104 15.28 -16.25 10.22
CA SER A 104 16.25 -16.57 9.17
C SER A 104 16.40 -15.42 8.16
N ALA A 105 17.61 -15.24 7.61
CA ALA A 105 17.91 -14.21 6.61
C ALA A 105 16.98 -14.26 5.39
N LEU A 106 16.64 -15.48 4.93
CA LEU A 106 15.71 -15.66 3.80
C LEU A 106 14.30 -15.14 4.13
N GLN A 107 13.80 -15.44 5.33
CA GLN A 107 12.47 -14.99 5.77
C GLN A 107 12.42 -13.46 5.91
N LYS A 108 13.49 -12.84 6.39
CA LYS A 108 13.59 -11.36 6.46
C LYS A 108 13.55 -10.74 5.07
N THR A 109 14.31 -11.27 4.12
CA THR A 109 14.33 -10.77 2.74
C THR A 109 12.96 -10.90 2.07
N VAL A 110 12.31 -12.07 2.18
CA VAL A 110 10.97 -12.28 1.61
C VAL A 110 9.95 -11.30 2.21
N LYS A 111 9.95 -11.12 3.54
CA LYS A 111 9.04 -10.18 4.23
C LYS A 111 9.26 -8.73 3.76
N ASN A 112 10.52 -8.30 3.58
CA ASN A 112 10.86 -6.95 3.13
C ASN A 112 10.47 -6.72 1.66
N VAL A 113 10.79 -7.67 0.78
CA VAL A 113 10.46 -7.58 -0.64
C VAL A 113 8.95 -7.53 -0.84
N ALA A 114 8.20 -8.38 -0.13
CA ALA A 114 6.73 -8.39 -0.21
C ALA A 114 6.11 -7.05 0.22
N GLY A 115 6.67 -6.37 1.21
CA GLY A 115 6.20 -5.05 1.64
C GLY A 115 6.56 -3.93 0.66
N ALA A 116 7.75 -3.99 0.05
CA ALA A 116 8.23 -2.95 -0.86
C ALA A 116 7.70 -3.11 -2.30
N ALA A 117 7.34 -4.32 -2.71
CA ALA A 117 6.94 -4.64 -4.08
C ALA A 117 5.79 -3.76 -4.62
N PRO A 118 4.70 -3.50 -3.86
CA PRO A 118 3.63 -2.61 -4.31
C PRO A 118 4.06 -1.15 -4.52
N LEU A 119 5.11 -0.68 -3.82
CA LEU A 119 5.54 0.73 -3.87
C LEU A 119 6.27 1.07 -5.16
N ALA A 120 6.99 0.12 -5.75
CA ALA A 120 7.76 0.37 -6.97
C ALA A 120 6.86 0.82 -8.15
N PRO A 121 5.73 0.16 -8.45
CA PRO A 121 4.78 0.64 -9.46
C PRO A 121 4.20 2.03 -9.14
N PHE A 122 3.93 2.37 -7.88
CA PHE A 122 3.46 3.72 -7.53
C PHE A 122 4.53 4.78 -7.80
N LEU A 123 5.80 4.51 -7.49
CA LEU A 123 6.90 5.42 -7.80
C LEU A 123 7.06 5.62 -9.31
N VAL A 124 7.04 4.52 -10.08
CA VAL A 124 7.16 4.58 -11.54
C VAL A 124 5.95 5.31 -12.15
N GLY A 125 4.74 4.94 -11.76
CA GLY A 125 3.51 5.53 -12.26
C GLY A 125 3.37 7.01 -11.90
N GLY A 126 3.69 7.38 -10.66
CA GLY A 126 3.72 8.77 -10.21
C GLY A 126 4.74 9.60 -10.97
N ALA A 127 5.95 9.08 -11.21
CA ALA A 127 6.98 9.77 -11.99
C ALA A 127 6.59 9.97 -13.45
N LEU A 128 6.01 8.95 -14.09
CA LEU A 128 5.51 9.03 -15.46
C LEU A 128 4.38 10.07 -15.57
N LEU A 129 3.42 10.04 -14.66
CA LEU A 129 2.34 11.03 -14.64
C LEU A 129 2.83 12.45 -14.38
N ALA A 130 3.76 12.63 -13.44
CA ALA A 130 4.37 13.93 -13.16
C ALA A 130 5.12 14.49 -14.38
N ALA A 131 5.72 13.61 -15.20
CA ALA A 131 6.34 13.96 -16.48
C ALA A 131 5.33 14.13 -17.63
N GLY A 132 4.03 13.95 -17.40
CA GLY A 132 2.97 14.07 -18.40
C GLY A 132 2.81 12.87 -19.33
N LEU A 133 3.44 11.73 -19.01
CA LEU A 133 3.39 10.50 -19.81
C LEU A 133 2.17 9.65 -19.42
N GLY A 134 1.27 9.40 -20.36
CA GLY A 134 -0.01 8.71 -20.12
C GLY A 134 0.08 7.27 -19.61
N GLY A 135 1.24 6.61 -19.77
CA GLY A 135 1.45 5.25 -19.27
C GLY A 135 1.47 5.11 -17.74
N GLY A 136 1.50 6.22 -16.99
CA GLY A 136 1.61 6.19 -15.53
C GLY A 136 0.41 5.57 -14.81
N LEU A 137 -0.81 5.66 -15.38
CA LEU A 137 -2.01 5.08 -14.76
C LEU A 137 -1.96 3.55 -14.69
N TYR A 138 -1.43 2.87 -15.71
CA TYR A 138 -1.26 1.40 -15.69
C TYR A 138 -0.32 0.94 -14.57
N TRP A 139 0.73 1.71 -14.31
CA TRP A 139 1.66 1.43 -13.21
C TRP A 139 1.01 1.66 -11.85
N ILE A 140 0.21 2.73 -11.69
CA ILE A 140 -0.56 2.97 -10.48
C ILE A 140 -1.56 1.82 -10.25
N ALA A 141 -2.28 1.40 -11.28
CA ALA A 141 -3.21 0.29 -11.22
C ALA A 141 -2.52 -1.03 -10.81
N ALA A 142 -1.34 -1.32 -11.38
CA ALA A 142 -0.52 -2.45 -10.97
C ALA A 142 -0.10 -2.36 -9.48
N GLY A 143 0.26 -1.16 -9.01
CA GLY A 143 0.58 -0.91 -7.60
C GLY A 143 -0.59 -1.18 -6.67
N MET A 144 -1.81 -0.75 -7.04
CA MET A 144 -3.04 -1.01 -6.29
C MET A 144 -3.34 -2.52 -6.21
N ILE A 145 -3.27 -3.23 -7.35
CA ILE A 145 -3.51 -4.68 -7.41
C ILE A 145 -2.50 -5.44 -6.54
N LEU A 146 -1.21 -5.13 -6.68
CA LEU A 146 -0.17 -5.73 -5.84
C LEU A 146 -0.39 -5.41 -4.37
N GLY A 147 -0.82 -4.17 -4.04
CA GLY A 147 -1.15 -3.79 -2.69
C GLY A 147 -2.25 -4.64 -2.07
N PHE A 148 -3.28 -5.00 -2.83
CA PHE A 148 -4.30 -5.95 -2.38
C PHE A 148 -3.75 -7.35 -2.17
N VAL A 149 -3.03 -7.89 -3.16
CA VAL A 149 -2.47 -9.25 -3.08
C VAL A 149 -1.56 -9.38 -1.86
N PHE A 150 -0.60 -8.47 -1.69
CA PHE A 150 0.33 -8.51 -0.55
C PHE A 150 -0.33 -8.16 0.77
N GLY A 151 -1.31 -7.24 0.77
CA GLY A 151 -2.06 -6.88 1.97
C GLY A 151 -2.92 -8.02 2.50
N VAL A 152 -3.62 -8.75 1.61
CA VAL A 152 -4.42 -9.93 1.98
C VAL A 152 -3.52 -11.07 2.48
N ILE A 153 -2.41 -11.33 1.78
CA ILE A 153 -1.42 -12.34 2.24
C ILE A 153 -0.89 -11.96 3.63
N PHE A 154 -0.55 -10.70 3.86
CA PHE A 154 -0.11 -10.24 5.17
C PHE A 154 -1.17 -10.44 6.25
N ALA A 155 -2.42 -10.06 5.98
CA ALA A 155 -3.52 -10.23 6.92
C ALA A 155 -3.73 -11.71 7.28
N TRP A 156 -3.72 -12.59 6.28
CA TRP A 156 -3.82 -14.04 6.48
C TRP A 156 -2.67 -14.59 7.32
N VAL A 157 -1.42 -14.28 6.95
CA VAL A 157 -0.23 -14.76 7.68
C VAL A 157 -0.26 -14.28 9.12
N THR A 158 -0.64 -13.02 9.36
CA THR A 158 -0.74 -12.47 10.71
C THR A 158 -1.79 -13.18 11.54
N LEU A 159 -2.96 -13.49 10.96
CA LEU A 159 -4.02 -14.24 11.64
C LEU A 159 -3.57 -15.65 12.03
N VAL A 160 -2.86 -16.35 11.13
CA VAL A 160 -2.33 -17.69 11.41
C VAL A 160 -1.19 -17.65 12.44
N GLU A 161 -0.30 -16.67 12.36
CA GLU A 161 0.82 -16.50 13.32
C GLU A 161 0.31 -16.13 14.72
N VAL A 162 -0.79 -15.37 14.85
CA VAL A 162 -1.39 -14.99 16.14
C VAL A 162 -2.08 -16.15 16.84
N LEU A 163 -2.62 -17.12 16.09
CA LEU A 163 -3.34 -18.28 16.63
C LEU A 163 -2.44 -19.48 16.97
N ARG A 164 -1.13 -19.38 16.74
CA ARG A 164 -0.17 -20.48 16.89
C ARG A 164 0.70 -20.29 18.12
#